data_AF-W4QUJ0-F1
#
_entry.id   AF-W4QUJ0-F1
#
_cell.length_a   1.000
_cell.length_b   1.000
_cell.length_c   1.000
_cell.angle_alpha   90.00
_cell.angle_beta   90.00
_cell.angle_gamma   90.00
#
_symmetry.space_group_name_H-M   'P 1'
#
loop_
_entity.id
_entity.type
_entity.pdbx_description
1 polymer ?
#
loop_
_entity_poly.entity_id
_entity_poly.type
_entity_poly.pdbx_seq_one_letter_code
_entity_poly.pdbx_strand_id
1 'polypeptide(L)'
;MPNNINERGLTDREMLQLCLELEKGRCRSIGNTMLETSHTELRDLYRTFFESADQNQVSLYELMSSKGWYKTDQASAEQVTKVQEFMQNNLHPDHNA
;
A
#
# COMPACT_ATOMS: atom_id res chain seq x y z
N MET A 1 3.42 -15.24 11.78
CA MET A 1 4.64 -15.26 12.63
C MET A 1 4.20 -15.44 14.08
N PRO A 2 4.90 -16.22 14.91
CA PRO A 2 4.59 -16.31 16.33
C PRO A 2 4.72 -14.93 16.97
N ASN A 3 3.77 -14.55 17.81
CA ASN A 3 3.78 -13.26 18.50
C ASN A 3 4.62 -13.39 19.77
N ASN A 4 5.83 -12.80 19.77
CA ASN A 4 6.85 -12.97 20.82
C ASN A 4 6.62 -12.08 22.06
N ILE A 5 5.38 -11.61 22.27
CA ILE A 5 5.03 -10.55 23.24
C ILE A 5 5.46 -10.85 24.68
N ASN A 6 5.65 -12.12 25.04
CA ASN A 6 5.98 -12.54 26.40
C ASN A 6 7.48 -12.72 26.68
N GLU A 7 8.36 -12.69 25.67
CA GLU A 7 9.79 -13.06 25.86
C GLU A 7 10.81 -12.11 25.24
N ARG A 8 10.43 -11.28 24.26
CA ARG A 8 11.30 -10.22 23.71
C ARG A 8 10.47 -9.11 23.06
N GLY A 9 10.84 -7.85 23.31
CA GLY A 9 10.27 -6.71 22.59
C GLY A 9 10.50 -6.80 21.07
N LEU A 10 9.72 -6.02 20.31
CA LEU A 10 9.90 -5.92 18.85
C LEU A 10 11.29 -5.34 18.54
N THR A 11 11.99 -5.96 17.60
CA THR A 11 13.17 -5.35 16.99
C THR A 11 12.77 -4.15 16.13
N ASP A 12 13.71 -3.25 15.84
CA ASP A 12 13.48 -2.12 14.93
C ASP A 12 12.89 -2.56 13.59
N ARG A 13 13.35 -3.70 13.06
CA ARG A 13 12.82 -4.26 11.81
C ARG A 13 11.36 -4.67 11.96
N GLU A 14 11.01 -5.39 13.03
CA GLU A 14 9.64 -5.84 13.30
C GLU A 14 8.71 -4.67 13.58
N MET A 15 9.20 -3.65 14.28
CA MET A 15 8.45 -2.43 14.58
C MET A 15 8.19 -1.62 13.31
N LEU A 16 9.21 -1.36 12.49
CA LEU A 16 9.02 -0.65 11.22
C LEU A 16 8.17 -1.44 10.24
N GLN A 17 8.29 -2.78 10.21
CA GLN A 17 7.40 -3.63 9.42
C GLN A 17 5.94 -3.48 9.88
N LEU A 18 5.69 -3.48 11.19
CA LEU A 18 4.36 -3.26 11.74
C LEU A 18 3.83 -1.88 11.34
N CYS A 19 4.63 -0.81 11.49
CA CYS A 19 4.24 0.53 11.07
C CYS A 19 3.91 0.59 9.57
N LEU A 20 4.73 -0.06 8.73
CA LEU A 20 4.51 -0.12 7.29
C LEU A 20 3.18 -0.78 6.95
N GLU A 21 2.85 -1.91 7.60
CA GLU A 21 1.57 -2.60 7.39
C GLU A 21 0.37 -1.80 7.93
N LEU A 22 0.55 -1.07 9.02
CA LEU A 22 -0.49 -0.18 9.55
C LEU A 22 -0.78 0.97 8.58
N GLU A 23 0.24 1.60 8.00
CA GLU A 23 0.02 2.67 7.01
C GLU A 23 -0.64 2.15 5.73
N LYS A 24 -0.24 0.97 5.22
CA LYS A 24 -0.94 0.31 4.11
C LYS A 24 -2.43 0.07 4.44
N GLY A 25 -2.71 -0.39 5.65
CA GLY A 25 -4.08 -0.58 6.15
C GLY A 25 -4.87 0.73 6.20
N ARG A 26 -4.25 1.82 6.67
CA ARG A 26 -4.86 3.15 6.69
C ARG A 26 -5.19 3.65 5.29
N CYS A 27 -4.25 3.55 4.33
CA CYS A 27 -4.50 3.93 2.94
C CYS A 27 -5.69 3.17 2.36
N ARG A 28 -5.75 1.84 2.56
CA ARG A 28 -6.88 1.02 2.09
C ARG A 28 -8.21 1.45 2.71
N SER A 29 -8.24 1.65 4.03
CA SER A 29 -9.46 2.04 4.75
C SER A 29 -9.96 3.42 4.29
N ILE A 30 -9.07 4.41 4.24
CA ILE A 30 -9.41 5.78 3.84
C ILE A 30 -9.88 5.80 2.37
N GLY A 31 -9.18 5.07 1.50
CA GLY A 31 -9.55 4.95 0.08
C GLY A 31 -10.97 4.43 -0.09
N ASN A 32 -11.35 3.37 0.62
CA ASN A 32 -12.73 2.87 0.60
C ASN A 32 -13.73 3.93 1.09
N THR A 33 -13.44 4.61 2.20
CA THR A 33 -14.32 5.67 2.72
C THR A 33 -14.49 6.83 1.73
N MET A 34 -13.42 7.23 1.04
CA MET A 34 -13.49 8.29 0.02
C MET A 34 -14.38 7.92 -1.16
N LEU A 35 -14.44 6.64 -1.53
CA LEU A 35 -15.32 6.17 -2.61
C LEU A 35 -16.79 6.22 -2.20
N GLU A 36 -17.09 5.92 -0.94
CA GLU A 36 -18.46 5.75 -0.45
C GLU A 36 -19.06 7.02 0.20
N THR A 37 -18.24 8.00 0.61
CA THR A 37 -18.72 9.21 1.29
C THR A 37 -19.47 10.17 0.36
N SER A 38 -20.70 10.54 0.69
CA SER A 38 -21.49 11.51 -0.11
C SER A 38 -21.20 12.97 0.25
N HIS A 39 -20.55 13.23 1.38
CA HIS A 39 -20.27 14.59 1.86
C HIS A 39 -18.91 15.09 1.35
N THR A 40 -18.93 16.17 0.56
CA THR A 40 -17.73 16.66 -0.17
C THR A 40 -16.63 17.12 0.77
N GLU A 41 -16.94 17.93 1.78
CA GLU A 41 -15.96 18.44 2.74
C GLU A 41 -15.31 17.30 3.54
N LEU A 42 -16.08 16.28 3.91
CA LEU A 42 -15.55 15.09 4.56
C LEU A 42 -14.64 14.29 3.63
N ARG A 43 -14.98 14.21 2.34
CA ARG A 43 -14.13 13.59 1.31
C ARG A 43 -12.78 14.30 1.20
N ASP A 44 -12.76 15.62 1.27
CA ASP A 44 -11.53 16.41 1.16
C ASP A 44 -10.66 16.29 2.42
N LEU A 45 -11.26 16.18 3.60
CA LEU A 45 -10.54 15.83 4.82
C LEU A 45 -9.89 14.44 4.70
N TYR A 46 -10.63 13.44 4.24
CA TYR A 46 -10.08 12.09 4.03
C TYR A 46 -8.96 12.07 2.99
N ARG A 47 -9.06 12.90 1.93
CA ARG A 47 -7.97 13.06 0.95
C ARG A 47 -6.67 13.52 1.60
N THR A 48 -6.76 14.53 2.47
CA THR A 48 -5.60 15.02 3.23
C THR A 48 -5.00 13.92 4.11
N PHE A 49 -5.84 13.12 4.76
CA PHE A 49 -5.38 11.99 5.58
C PHE A 49 -4.78 10.86 4.76
N PHE A 50 -5.31 10.62 3.56
CA PHE A 50 -4.77 9.65 2.62
C PHE A 50 -3.37 10.05 2.19
N GLU A 51 -3.18 11.30 1.74
CA GLU A 51 -1.89 11.83 1.32
C GLU A 51 -0.84 11.72 2.44
N SER A 52 -1.22 12.02 3.68
CA SER A 52 -0.33 11.86 4.83
C SER A 52 0.03 10.38 5.10
N ALA A 53 -0.95 9.48 5.05
CA ALA A 53 -0.69 8.04 5.27
C ALA A 53 0.17 7.44 4.15
N ASP A 54 -0.08 7.86 2.90
CA ASP A 54 0.69 7.45 1.72
C ASP A 54 2.15 7.91 1.84
N GLN A 55 2.39 9.19 2.16
CA GLN A 55 3.73 9.72 2.35
C GLN A 55 4.48 9.00 3.50
N ASN A 56 3.79 8.69 4.60
CA ASN A 56 4.36 7.90 5.70
C ASN A 56 4.74 6.49 5.22
N GLN A 57 3.85 5.83 4.49
CA GLN A 57 4.07 4.50 3.94
C GLN A 57 5.30 4.47 3.03
N VAL A 58 5.42 5.42 2.10
CA VAL A 58 6.57 5.56 1.19
C VAL A 58 7.86 5.76 1.98
N SER A 59 7.85 6.67 2.96
CA SER A 59 9.03 6.96 3.78
C SER A 59 9.50 5.73 4.58
N LEU A 60 8.56 4.96 5.14
CA LEU A 60 8.86 3.70 5.83
C LEU A 60 9.40 2.64 4.87
N TYR A 61 8.82 2.52 3.67
CA TYR A 61 9.27 1.60 2.64
C TYR A 61 10.72 1.90 2.21
N GLU A 62 11.04 3.17 1.93
CA GLU A 62 12.39 3.59 1.56
C GLU A 62 13.39 3.36 2.68
N LEU A 63 13.01 3.68 3.93
CA LEU A 63 13.85 3.44 5.10
C LEU A 63 14.15 1.94 5.26
N MET A 64 13.13 1.09 5.16
CA MET A 64 13.32 -0.37 5.27
C MET A 64 14.11 -0.93 4.08
N SER A 65 13.93 -0.38 2.88
CA SER A 65 14.68 -0.76 1.68
C SER A 65 16.16 -0.38 1.80
N SER A 66 16.47 0.84 2.26
CA SER A 66 17.86 1.31 2.46
C SER A 66 18.62 0.49 3.50
N LYS A 67 17.92 -0.09 4.48
CA LYS A 67 18.48 -1.01 5.48
C LYS A 67 18.55 -2.48 4.99
N GLY A 68 18.11 -2.77 3.77
CA GLY A 68 18.05 -4.12 3.21
C GLY A 68 17.01 -5.04 3.88
N TRP A 69 16.07 -4.46 4.62
CA TRP A 69 15.04 -5.20 5.37
C TRP A 69 13.80 -5.49 4.54
N TYR A 70 13.60 -4.73 3.47
CA TYR A 70 12.57 -4.92 2.47
C TYR A 70 13.23 -5.27 1.13
N LYS A 71 12.86 -6.42 0.56
CA LYS A 71 13.37 -6.88 -0.74
C LYS A 71 12.19 -7.04 -1.69
N THR A 72 12.25 -6.34 -2.80
CA THR A 72 11.31 -6.45 -3.91
C THR A 72 12.08 -6.81 -5.17
N ASP A 73 11.50 -7.67 -5.98
CA ASP A 73 12.02 -7.92 -7.31
C ASP A 73 11.60 -6.75 -8.22
N GLN A 74 12.55 -6.22 -8.99
CA GLN A 74 12.22 -5.27 -10.05
C GLN A 74 11.46 -6.02 -11.14
N ALA A 75 10.27 -5.51 -11.50
CA ALA A 75 9.51 -6.07 -12.59
C ALA A 75 10.25 -5.87 -13.92
N SER A 76 10.31 -6.90 -14.76
CA SER A 76 10.84 -6.77 -16.12
C SER A 76 9.88 -5.94 -16.98
N ALA A 77 10.39 -5.35 -18.08
CA ALA A 77 9.55 -4.59 -19.00
C ALA A 77 8.40 -5.46 -19.57
N GLU A 78 8.67 -6.73 -19.88
CA GLU A 78 7.68 -7.68 -20.37
C GLU A 78 6.59 -7.96 -19.34
N GLN A 79 6.94 -8.04 -18.05
CA GLN A 79 5.97 -8.22 -16.97
C GLN A 79 5.05 -7.00 -16.85
N VAL A 80 5.60 -5.78 -16.99
CA VAL A 80 4.82 -4.54 -16.98
C VAL A 80 3.85 -4.49 -18.17
N THR A 81 4.33 -4.77 -19.39
CA THR A 81 3.49 -4.82 -20.60
C THR A 81 2.35 -5.81 -20.47
N LYS A 82 2.63 -7.03 -19.98
CA LYS A 82 1.62 -8.07 -19.79
C LYS A 82 0.51 -7.63 -18.82
N VAL A 83 0.86 -6.94 -17.73
CA VAL A 83 -0.14 -6.42 -16.78
C VAL A 83 -1.00 -5.33 -17.43
N GLN A 84 -0.40 -4.44 -18.22
CA GLN A 84 -1.13 -3.40 -18.95
C GLN A 84 -2.16 -3.99 -19.93
N GLU A 85 -1.78 -5.03 -20.67
CA GLU A 85 -2.70 -5.76 -21.58
C GLU A 85 -3.89 -6.36 -20.81
N PHE A 86 -3.65 -6.99 -19.65
CA PHE A 86 -4.72 -7.50 -18.81
C PHE A 86 -5.67 -6.42 -18.31
N MET A 87 -5.13 -5.25 -17.93
CA MET A 87 -5.98 -4.13 -17.50
C MET A 87 -6.85 -3.64 -18.65
N GLN A 88 -6.30 -3.46 -19.85
CA GLN A 88 -7.06 -3.04 -21.04
C GLN A 88 -8.19 -4.03 -21.38
N ASN A 89 -7.90 -5.34 -21.33
CA ASN A 89 -8.90 -6.38 -21.57
C ASN A 89 -10.03 -6.37 -20.53
N ASN A 90 -9.72 -6.13 -19.25
CA ASN A 90 -10.72 -6.05 -18.19
C ASN A 90 -11.61 -4.79 -18.28
N LEU A 91 -11.10 -3.72 -18.88
CA LEU A 91 -11.84 -2.48 -19.15
C LEU A 91 -12.73 -2.57 -20.39
N HIS A 92 -12.42 -3.47 -21.32
CA HIS A 92 -13.16 -3.68 -22.57
C HIS A 92 -13.40 -5.17 -22.86
N PRO A 93 -14.22 -5.85 -22.04
CA PRO A 93 -14.46 -7.29 -22.17
C PRO A 93 -15.12 -7.68 -23.51
N ASP A 94 -15.87 -6.74 -24.13
CA ASP A 94 -16.65 -7.00 -25.35
C ASP A 94 -15.83 -7.05 -26.64
N HIS A 95 -14.54 -6.66 -26.61
CA HIS A 95 -13.66 -6.69 -27.80
C HIS A 95 -12.91 -8.03 -27.98
N ASN A 96 -13.01 -8.94 -27.02
CA ASN A 96 -12.33 -10.24 -27.02
C ASN A 96 -13.28 -11.43 -27.28
N ALA A 97 -14.43 -11.18 -27.94
CA ALA A 97 -15.42 -12.18 -28.32
C ALA A 97 -15.41 -12.48 -29.83
#